data_AF-A0AAW9J6H5-F1
#
_entry.id   AF-A0AAW9J6H5-F1
#
_cell.length_a   1.000
_cell.length_b   1.000
_cell.length_c   1.000
_cell.angle_alpha   90.00
_cell.angle_beta   90.00
_cell.angle_gamma   90.00
#
_symmetry.space_group_name_H-M   'P 1'
#
loop_
_entity.id
_entity.type
_entity.pdbx_description
1 polymer ?
#
loop_
_entity_poly.entity_id
_entity_poly.type
_entity_poly.pdbx_seq_one_letter_code
_entity_poly.pdbx_strand_id
1 'polypeptide(L)'
;MGSAKILGENEDVVRIMSIHNSKGLEFPVVFTSGFGKQFNLMDLNKSILYHDELGLGPDYVDLERRNSYSTLAKEAIKKKILFETLSEEMRILYVAFTRAKEKLIITGATKNLEKSISKWASAAALDDYIIPPSEVLKGKSYLDWVG
;
A
#
# COMPACT_ATOMS: atom_id res chain seq x y z
N MET A 1 19.25 7.20 -29.78
CA MET A 1 18.51 7.13 -28.50
C MET A 1 19.22 8.05 -27.53
N GLY A 2 18.62 9.21 -27.20
CA GLY A 2 19.27 10.21 -26.35
C GLY A 2 19.47 9.65 -24.94
N SER A 3 20.71 9.64 -24.47
CA SER A 3 21.04 9.33 -23.08
C SER A 3 20.25 10.24 -22.15
N ALA A 4 19.69 9.69 -21.07
CA ALA A 4 19.06 10.47 -20.02
C ALA A 4 20.03 11.58 -19.58
N LYS A 5 19.62 12.84 -19.74
CA LYS A 5 20.36 13.98 -19.19
C LYS A 5 20.46 13.75 -17.69
N ILE A 6 21.66 13.84 -17.13
CA ILE A 6 21.85 13.91 -15.69
C ILE A 6 21.43 15.33 -15.31
N LEU A 7 20.16 15.50 -14.91
CA LEU A 7 19.66 16.79 -14.44
C LEU A 7 20.25 17.09 -13.06
N GLY A 8 20.84 18.27 -12.90
CA GLY A 8 21.34 18.74 -11.61
C GLY A 8 20.23 19.11 -10.63
N GLU A 9 20.53 19.14 -9.33
CA GLU A 9 19.59 19.54 -8.27
C GLU A 9 19.12 21.00 -8.35
N ASN A 10 19.62 21.81 -9.29
CA ASN A 10 19.23 23.22 -9.45
C ASN A 10 18.53 23.50 -10.79
N GLU A 11 18.17 22.47 -11.56
CA GLU A 11 17.42 22.68 -12.80
C GLU A 11 15.93 22.92 -12.51
N ASP A 12 15.35 23.87 -13.23
CA ASP A 12 13.92 24.23 -13.15
C ASP A 12 13.07 23.22 -13.92
N VAL A 13 12.75 22.12 -13.25
CA VAL A 13 12.01 20.98 -13.82
C VAL A 13 11.08 20.35 -12.80
N VAL A 14 10.08 19.64 -13.31
CA VAL A 14 9.27 18.72 -12.50
C VAL A 14 10.06 17.45 -12.21
N ARG A 15 10.22 17.10 -10.92
CA ARG A 15 10.89 15.89 -10.50
C ARG A 15 9.90 14.76 -10.27
N ILE A 16 10.12 13.64 -10.94
CA ILE A 16 9.37 12.40 -10.73
C ILE A 16 10.28 11.45 -9.96
N MET A 17 9.83 11.02 -8.78
CA MET A 17 10.57 10.10 -7.92
C MET A 17 9.61 9.20 -7.13
N SER A 18 10.15 8.13 -6.55
CA SER A 18 9.39 7.30 -5.61
C SER A 18 9.22 8.02 -4.27
N ILE A 19 8.18 7.65 -3.51
CA ILE A 19 7.97 8.18 -2.15
C ILE A 19 9.17 7.86 -1.25
N HIS A 20 9.75 6.67 -1.37
CA HIS A 20 10.96 6.28 -0.63
C HIS A 20 12.13 7.22 -0.88
N ASN A 21 12.39 7.58 -2.14
CA ASN A 21 13.48 8.49 -2.51
C ASN A 21 13.22 9.94 -2.09
N SER A 22 11.97 10.29 -1.78
CA SER A 22 11.61 11.62 -1.28
C SER A 22 11.84 11.81 0.22
N LYS A 23 12.13 10.74 0.98
CA LYS A 23 12.29 10.79 2.43
C LYS A 23 13.41 11.77 2.81
N GLY A 24 13.10 12.74 3.67
CA GLY A 24 14.04 13.78 4.10
C GLY A 24 14.11 14.99 3.15
N LEU A 25 13.47 14.93 1.98
CA LEU A 25 13.32 16.06 1.07
C LEU A 25 11.98 16.75 1.30
N GLU A 26 11.89 18.02 0.97
CA GLU A 26 10.64 18.78 1.06
C GLU A 26 10.48 19.67 -0.16
N PHE A 27 9.25 19.81 -0.63
CA PHE A 27 8.93 20.58 -1.84
C PHE A 27 7.75 21.52 -1.58
N PRO A 28 7.70 22.72 -2.20
CA PRO A 28 6.56 23.62 -2.08
C PRO A 28 5.24 22.94 -2.47
N VAL A 29 5.24 22.26 -3.62
CA VAL A 29 4.08 21.55 -4.15
C VAL A 29 4.45 20.10 -4.43
N VAL A 30 3.63 19.16 -3.95
CA VAL A 30 3.80 17.71 -4.18
C VAL A 30 2.55 17.13 -4.81
N PHE A 31 2.74 16.33 -5.85
CA PHE A 31 1.70 15.49 -6.45
C PHE A 31 1.91 14.04 -6.03
N THR A 32 0.97 13.47 -5.28
CA THR A 32 0.94 12.05 -4.97
C THR A 32 -0.02 11.35 -5.92
N SER A 33 0.52 10.60 -6.87
CA SER A 33 -0.25 10.03 -7.97
C SER A 33 -0.37 8.51 -7.88
N GLY A 34 -1.44 7.98 -8.47
CA GLY A 34 -1.68 6.53 -8.53
C GLY A 34 -2.20 5.94 -7.23
N PHE A 35 -2.89 6.73 -6.39
CA PHE A 35 -3.39 6.27 -5.09
C PHE A 35 -4.47 5.18 -5.17
N GLY A 36 -5.09 5.00 -6.34
CA GLY A 36 -6.00 3.88 -6.60
C GLY A 36 -5.31 2.56 -6.97
N LYS A 37 -3.97 2.55 -7.07
CA LYS A 37 -3.21 1.31 -7.30
C LYS A 37 -3.33 0.41 -6.07
N GLN A 38 -3.60 -0.87 -6.32
CA GLN A 38 -3.68 -1.85 -5.23
C GLN A 38 -2.31 -2.13 -4.61
N PHE A 39 -2.30 -2.37 -3.30
CA PHE A 39 -1.11 -2.83 -2.60
C PHE A 39 -0.60 -4.14 -3.19
N ASN A 40 0.73 -4.28 -3.28
CA ASN A 40 1.32 -5.49 -3.81
C ASN A 40 1.39 -6.56 -2.73
N LEU A 41 0.43 -7.49 -2.77
CA LEU A 41 0.31 -8.59 -1.81
C LEU A 41 0.55 -9.96 -2.47
N MET A 42 1.22 -10.00 -3.63
CA MET A 42 1.42 -11.24 -4.40
C MET A 42 2.21 -12.30 -3.61
N ASP A 43 3.17 -11.86 -2.79
CA ASP A 43 4.02 -12.74 -1.99
C ASP A 43 3.23 -13.55 -0.96
N LEU A 44 2.08 -13.04 -0.49
CA LEU A 44 1.20 -13.74 0.46
C LEU A 44 0.53 -15.00 -0.13
N ASN A 45 0.62 -15.21 -1.44
CA ASN A 45 0.02 -16.35 -2.14
C ASN A 45 1.04 -17.43 -2.53
N LYS A 46 2.31 -17.26 -2.15
CA LYS A 46 3.35 -18.30 -2.36
C LYS A 46 2.98 -19.58 -1.61
N SER A 47 3.43 -20.73 -2.12
CA SER A 47 3.15 -22.04 -1.50
C SER A 47 3.77 -22.17 -0.10
N ILE A 48 4.88 -21.47 0.14
CA ILE A 48 5.56 -21.39 1.43
C ILE A 48 5.70 -19.92 1.82
N LEU A 49 5.31 -19.60 3.05
CA LEU A 49 5.57 -18.30 3.68
C LEU A 49 6.60 -18.47 4.79
N TYR A 50 7.39 -17.42 5.01
CA TYR A 50 8.34 -17.33 6.10
C TYR A 50 8.11 -16.02 6.86
N HIS A 51 8.20 -16.08 8.18
CA HIS A 51 8.17 -14.93 9.06
C HIS A 51 9.20 -15.11 10.17
N ASP A 52 9.94 -14.06 10.51
CA ASP A 52 11.08 -14.13 11.44
C ASP A 52 10.70 -14.72 12.81
N GLU A 53 9.58 -14.25 13.38
CA GLU A 53 9.09 -14.73 14.70
C GLU A 53 8.32 -16.07 14.63
N LEU A 54 7.67 -16.39 13.50
CA LEU A 54 6.70 -17.49 13.41
C LEU A 54 7.25 -18.69 12.61
N GLY A 55 8.42 -18.55 11.99
CA GLY A 55 9.06 -19.58 11.18
C GLY A 55 8.40 -19.79 9.82
N LEU A 56 8.29 -21.06 9.42
CA LEU A 56 7.81 -21.47 8.09
C LEU A 56 6.35 -21.92 8.12
N GLY A 57 5.57 -21.42 7.16
CA GLY A 57 4.19 -21.81 6.88
C GLY A 57 4.05 -22.34 5.46
N PRO A 58 4.29 -23.65 5.22
CA PRO A 58 4.04 -24.28 3.94
C PRO A 58 2.57 -24.63 3.76
N ASP A 59 2.13 -24.75 2.51
CA ASP A 59 0.93 -25.52 2.18
C ASP A 59 1.13 -26.99 2.52
N TYR A 60 0.03 -27.65 2.87
CA TYR A 60 -0.01 -29.10 2.86
C TYR A 60 -0.15 -29.57 1.42
N VAL A 61 0.62 -30.59 1.04
CA VAL A 61 0.62 -31.16 -0.32
C VAL A 61 0.34 -32.65 -0.21
N ASP A 62 -0.77 -33.08 -0.78
CA ASP A 62 -1.12 -34.50 -0.95
C ASP A 62 -0.76 -34.93 -2.38
N LEU A 63 0.30 -35.73 -2.50
CA LEU A 63 0.78 -36.20 -3.80
C LEU A 63 -0.11 -37.28 -4.42
N GLU A 64 -0.78 -38.09 -3.59
CA GLU A 64 -1.67 -39.15 -4.07
C GLU A 64 -2.95 -38.55 -4.66
N ARG A 65 -3.53 -37.59 -3.93
CA ARG A 65 -4.75 -36.88 -4.36
C ARG A 65 -4.47 -35.71 -5.29
N ARG A 66 -3.20 -35.38 -5.54
CA ARG A 66 -2.73 -34.26 -6.36
C ARG A 66 -3.38 -32.94 -6.00
N ASN A 67 -3.51 -32.68 -4.69
CA ASN A 67 -4.09 -31.45 -4.19
C ASN A 67 -3.17 -30.78 -3.17
N SER A 68 -3.43 -29.50 -2.93
CA SER A 68 -2.71 -28.73 -1.94
C SER A 68 -3.66 -27.71 -1.30
N TYR A 69 -3.49 -27.48 -0.01
CA TYR A 69 -4.29 -26.53 0.73
C TYR A 69 -3.47 -25.84 1.82
N SER A 70 -3.91 -24.63 2.17
CA SER A 70 -3.23 -23.80 3.16
C SER A 70 -3.35 -24.42 4.55
N THR A 71 -2.22 -24.46 5.26
CA THR A 71 -2.18 -24.92 6.65
C THR A 71 -2.57 -23.81 7.61
N LEU A 72 -3.01 -24.18 8.83
CA LEU A 72 -3.30 -23.19 9.87
C LEU A 72 -2.08 -22.31 10.19
N ALA A 73 -0.88 -22.90 10.20
CA ALA A 73 0.37 -22.18 10.41
C ALA A 73 0.62 -21.15 9.30
N LYS A 74 0.42 -21.53 8.03
CA LYS A 74 0.52 -20.61 6.90
C LYS A 74 -0.51 -19.48 6.97
N GLU A 75 -1.76 -19.77 7.32
CA GLU A 75 -2.79 -18.74 7.48
C GLU A 75 -2.48 -17.75 8.60
N ALA A 76 -1.93 -18.21 9.73
CA ALA A 76 -1.48 -17.34 10.81
C ALA A 76 -0.35 -16.42 10.36
N ILE A 77 0.68 -16.97 9.69
CA ILE A 77 1.80 -16.22 9.13
C ILE A 77 1.31 -15.21 8.08
N LYS A 78 0.41 -15.61 7.19
CA LYS A 78 -0.16 -14.75 6.14
C LYS A 78 -0.82 -13.51 6.73
N LYS A 79 -1.61 -13.67 7.81
CA LYS A 79 -2.26 -12.55 8.50
C LYS A 79 -1.26 -11.59 9.13
N LYS A 80 -0.21 -12.12 9.75
CA LYS A 80 0.86 -11.33 10.37
C LYS A 80 1.63 -10.51 9.32
N ILE A 81 2.08 -11.14 8.23
CA ILE A 81 2.78 -10.44 7.13
C ILE A 81 1.86 -9.39 6.49
N LEU A 82 0.57 -9.70 6.29
CA LEU A 82 -0.39 -8.73 5.77
C LEU A 82 -0.47 -7.49 6.66
N PHE A 83 -0.61 -7.67 7.97
CA PHE A 83 -0.69 -6.57 8.92
C PHE A 83 0.56 -5.69 8.90
N GLU A 84 1.74 -6.30 8.86
CA GLU A 84 3.02 -5.59 8.80
C GLU A 84 3.20 -4.86 7.47
N THR A 85 2.78 -5.48 6.35
CA THR A 85 2.81 -4.86 5.03
C THR A 85 1.92 -3.63 5.00
N LEU A 86 0.67 -3.73 5.45
CA LEU A 86 -0.25 -2.58 5.51
C LEU A 86 0.26 -1.49 6.46
N SER A 87 0.92 -1.87 7.56
CA SER A 87 1.55 -0.92 8.48
C SER A 87 2.69 -0.15 7.80
N GLU A 88 3.50 -0.80 6.97
CA GLU A 88 4.55 -0.13 6.20
C GLU A 88 3.97 0.76 5.10
N GLU A 89 2.94 0.30 4.39
CA GLU A 89 2.22 1.12 3.41
C GLU A 89 1.65 2.40 4.07
N MET A 90 1.10 2.30 5.28
CA MET A 90 0.65 3.47 6.05
C MET A 90 1.81 4.44 6.36
N ARG A 91 3.00 3.93 6.70
CA ARG A 91 4.19 4.78 6.91
C ARG A 91 4.63 5.46 5.62
N ILE A 92 4.59 4.76 4.48
CA ILE A 92 4.88 5.33 3.16
C ILE A 92 3.89 6.45 2.84
N LEU A 93 2.60 6.24 3.09
CA LEU A 93 1.57 7.28 2.92
C LEU A 93 1.87 8.52 3.78
N TYR A 94 2.23 8.32 5.06
CA TYR A 94 2.63 9.41 5.94
C TYR A 94 3.85 10.18 5.42
N VAL A 95 4.88 9.48 4.93
CA VAL A 95 6.04 10.12 4.30
C VAL A 95 5.59 10.97 3.12
N ALA A 96 4.74 10.43 2.24
CA ALA A 96 4.24 11.14 1.06
C ALA A 96 3.52 12.46 1.43
N PHE A 97 2.69 12.43 2.47
CA PHE A 97 1.90 13.58 2.90
C PHE A 97 2.75 14.65 3.57
N THR A 98 3.84 14.25 4.23
CA THR A 98 4.76 15.17 4.92
C THR A 98 5.85 15.74 4.01
N ARG A 99 5.87 15.44 2.70
CA ARG A 99 6.85 16.05 1.77
C ARG A 99 6.44 17.44 1.29
N ALA A 100 5.15 17.77 1.37
CA ALA A 100 4.61 19.03 0.88
C ALA A 100 4.74 20.14 1.94
N LYS A 101 5.22 21.32 1.54
CA LYS A 101 5.26 22.52 2.39
C LYS A 101 4.01 23.38 2.27
N GLU A 102 3.52 23.59 1.05
CA GLU A 102 2.43 24.52 0.78
C GLU A 102 1.21 23.81 0.21
N LYS A 103 1.41 22.88 -0.74
CA LYS A 103 0.30 22.22 -1.41
C LYS A 103 0.56 20.74 -1.68
N LEU A 104 -0.38 19.91 -1.26
CA LEU A 104 -0.44 18.48 -1.57
C LEU A 104 -1.60 18.23 -2.53
N ILE A 105 -1.33 17.57 -3.65
CA ILE A 105 -2.33 17.20 -4.65
C ILE A 105 -2.34 15.69 -4.78
N ILE A 106 -3.46 15.06 -4.42
CA ILE A 106 -3.63 13.62 -4.46
C ILE A 106 -4.39 13.26 -5.73
N THR A 107 -3.89 12.29 -6.50
CA THR A 107 -4.59 11.75 -7.66
C THR A 107 -4.69 10.23 -7.61
N GLY A 108 -5.87 9.72 -7.95
CA GLY A 108 -6.17 8.30 -7.96
C GLY A 108 -7.34 8.00 -8.91
N ALA A 109 -7.45 6.74 -9.31
CA ALA A 109 -8.53 6.26 -10.16
C ALA A 109 -9.12 4.99 -9.56
N THR A 110 -10.44 4.86 -9.61
CA THR A 110 -11.17 3.65 -9.23
C THR A 110 -12.01 3.17 -10.40
N LYS A 111 -12.31 1.87 -10.44
CA LYS A 111 -13.12 1.27 -11.51
C LYS A 111 -14.57 1.74 -11.49
N ASN A 112 -15.12 1.95 -10.29
CA ASN A 112 -16.48 2.42 -10.08
C ASN A 112 -16.47 3.43 -8.93
N LEU A 113 -16.65 4.71 -9.28
CA LEU A 113 -16.55 5.81 -8.34
C LEU A 113 -17.70 5.79 -7.32
N GLU A 114 -18.93 5.56 -7.76
CA GLU A 114 -20.12 5.54 -6.90
C GLU A 114 -19.99 4.49 -5.79
N LYS A 115 -19.55 3.28 -6.15
CA LYS A 115 -19.32 2.20 -5.20
C LYS A 115 -18.20 2.53 -4.22
N SER A 116 -17.11 3.13 -4.71
CA SER A 116 -16.02 3.58 -3.85
C SER A 116 -16.49 4.64 -2.84
N ILE A 117 -17.20 5.68 -3.30
CA ILE A 117 -17.76 6.72 -2.44
C ILE A 117 -18.70 6.12 -1.39
N SER A 118 -19.59 5.20 -1.76
CA SER A 118 -20.49 4.56 -0.80
C SER A 118 -19.74 3.81 0.30
N LYS A 119 -18.62 3.16 -0.05
CA LYS A 119 -17.79 2.40 0.89
C LYS A 119 -17.09 3.37 1.84
N TRP A 120 -16.50 4.43 1.31
CA TRP A 120 -15.78 5.43 2.11
C TRP A 120 -16.72 6.20 3.03
N ALA A 121 -17.87 6.64 2.54
CA ALA A 121 -18.91 7.28 3.34
C ALA A 121 -19.40 6.37 4.48
N SER A 122 -19.55 5.07 4.22
CA SER A 122 -19.94 4.10 5.27
C SER A 122 -18.85 3.95 6.33
N ALA A 123 -17.57 3.99 5.95
CA ALA A 123 -16.45 3.92 6.89
C ALA A 123 -16.31 5.20 7.72
N ALA A 124 -16.47 6.37 7.08
CA ALA A 124 -16.43 7.67 7.73
C ALA A 124 -17.60 7.89 8.70
N ALA A 125 -18.75 7.24 8.49
CA ALA A 125 -19.89 7.35 9.39
C ALA A 125 -19.73 6.59 10.71
N LEU A 126 -18.67 5.77 10.86
CA LEU A 126 -18.44 4.98 12.08
C LEU A 126 -17.85 5.81 13.21
N ASP A 127 -17.02 6.78 12.89
CA ASP A 127 -16.34 7.65 13.84
C ASP A 127 -15.90 8.94 13.15
N ASP A 128 -16.10 10.09 13.81
CA ASP A 128 -15.85 11.41 13.24
C ASP A 128 -14.35 11.77 13.14
N TYR A 129 -13.48 11.05 13.86
CA TYR A 129 -12.07 11.42 14.00
C TYR A 129 -11.09 10.32 13.59
N ILE A 130 -11.45 9.04 13.77
CA ILE A 130 -10.54 7.91 13.59
C ILE A 130 -11.21 6.82 12.76
N ILE A 131 -10.61 6.50 11.61
CA ILE A 131 -11.03 5.33 10.84
C ILE A 131 -10.75 4.06 11.66
N PRO A 132 -11.76 3.22 11.95
CA PRO A 132 -11.58 2.02 12.75
C PRO A 132 -10.52 1.07 12.15
N PRO A 133 -9.70 0.39 12.97
CA PRO A 133 -8.67 -0.53 12.46
C PRO A 133 -9.22 -1.61 11.53
N SER A 134 -10.46 -2.06 11.76
CA SER A 134 -11.16 -3.02 10.90
C SER A 134 -11.39 -2.51 9.47
N GLU A 135 -11.66 -1.20 9.31
CA GLU A 135 -11.83 -0.58 7.99
C GLU A 135 -10.47 -0.33 7.31
N VAL A 136 -9.46 0.08 8.07
CA VAL A 136 -8.08 0.21 7.57
C VAL A 136 -7.60 -1.11 6.95
N LEU A 137 -7.83 -2.24 7.65
CA LEU A 137 -7.46 -3.57 7.17
C LEU A 137 -8.22 -4.03 5.92
N LYS A 138 -9.41 -3.48 5.65
CA LYS A 138 -10.17 -3.74 4.42
C LYS A 138 -9.71 -2.89 3.24
N GLY A 139 -8.90 -1.87 3.48
CA GLY A 139 -8.33 -1.00 2.45
C GLY A 139 -7.43 -1.79 1.51
N LYS A 140 -7.59 -1.59 0.20
CA LYS A 140 -6.79 -2.27 -0.83
C LYS A 140 -5.81 -1.36 -1.52
N SER A 141 -5.90 -0.05 -1.29
CA SER A 141 -5.11 1.00 -1.92
C SER A 141 -5.07 2.22 -1.01
N TYR A 142 -4.16 3.16 -1.25
CA TYR A 142 -4.13 4.42 -0.48
C TYR A 142 -5.43 5.21 -0.60
N LEU A 143 -6.09 5.16 -1.76
CA LEU A 143 -7.37 5.84 -1.98
C LEU A 143 -8.47 5.29 -1.05
N ASP A 144 -8.41 4.02 -0.65
CA ASP A 144 -9.34 3.46 0.34
C ASP A 144 -9.12 4.00 1.76
N TRP A 145 -7.97 4.58 2.05
CA TRP A 145 -7.66 5.14 3.37
C TRP A 145 -7.90 6.65 3.46
N VAL A 146 -7.90 7.36 2.33
CA VAL A 146 -8.00 8.83 2.30
C VAL A 146 -9.28 9.33 1.64
N GLY A 147 -10.02 8.46 0.94
CA GLY A 147 -11.26 8.78 0.24
C GLY A 147 -12.48 8.75 1.15
#